data_AF-A0AA89TLV1-F1
#
_entry.id   AF-A0AA89TLV1-F1
#
_cell.length_a   1.000
_cell.length_b   1.000
_cell.length_c   1.000
_cell.angle_alpha   90.00
_cell.angle_beta   90.00
_cell.angle_gamma   90.00
#
_symmetry.space_group_name_H-M   'P 1'
#
loop_
_entity.id
_entity.type
_entity.pdbx_description
1 polymer ?
#
loop_
_entity_poly.entity_id
_entity_poly.type
_entity_poly.pdbx_seq_one_letter_code
_entity_poly.pdbx_strand_id
1 'polypeptide(L)'
;MLADRLPRGPLLVGSSVVSAASQAVIAALVLTHSAAIPLLMVLAAVNGASSSCYQPAAQALLPQTVPAESRRAALALSRIASSSAMIVGASLGGVLVATIGPGWGLAVDAASFALAAASIALIRVQVAPPAPSPGLVHELRIGWQEFTSRSWVWVIVVAFCFLNAGITASFTVLGPAVADTTGIGRSGWGLVVAAGSLGAVAGGVLSLSWRPRRAILVGCALMGLTASTPLLLALAPYTWALVVANFVAGVGIEQAGVAWYSTLNEQIPEDRLARVYAYDDLGSFLALPLAQFAAGPAVLLLGLQATLYAAAALILLATLAMVAAPSVRALVPKAAEPLPASEDPVPG
;
A
#
# COMPACT_ATOMS: atom_id res chain seq x y z
N MET A 1 -3.86 2.41 19.42
CA MET A 1 -3.22 2.16 20.73
C MET A 1 -3.42 3.29 21.75
N LEU A 2 -3.14 4.58 21.45
CA LEU A 2 -3.77 5.71 22.18
C LEU A 2 -5.20 6.00 21.68
N ALA A 3 -5.47 5.64 20.42
CA ALA A 3 -6.74 5.86 19.73
C ALA A 3 -7.97 5.19 20.38
N ASP A 4 -7.77 4.09 21.12
CA ASP A 4 -8.87 3.34 21.73
C ASP A 4 -9.34 3.94 23.06
N ARG A 5 -8.56 4.87 23.64
CA ARG A 5 -8.86 5.52 24.92
C ARG A 5 -9.25 6.99 24.78
N LEU A 6 -9.09 7.57 23.59
CA LEU A 6 -9.45 8.95 23.30
C LEU A 6 -10.79 8.99 22.55
N PRO A 7 -11.62 10.02 22.79
CA PRO A 7 -12.78 10.26 21.94
C PRO A 7 -12.32 10.42 20.48
N ARG A 8 -12.93 9.64 19.59
CA ARG A 8 -12.47 9.41 18.21
C ARG A 8 -12.50 10.67 17.34
N GLY A 9 -13.48 11.56 17.57
CA GLY A 9 -13.58 12.86 16.90
C GLY A 9 -12.36 13.75 17.15
N PRO A 10 -12.04 14.08 18.42
CA PRO A 10 -10.83 14.82 18.77
C PRO A 10 -9.53 14.21 18.27
N LEU A 11 -9.41 12.88 18.23
CA LEU A 11 -8.24 12.21 17.68
C LEU A 11 -8.09 12.46 16.17
N LEU A 12 -9.18 12.34 15.41
CA LEU A 12 -9.18 12.60 13.97
C LEU A 12 -8.87 14.07 13.67
N VAL A 13 -9.49 15.00 14.40
CA VAL A 13 -9.20 16.44 14.27
C VAL A 13 -7.74 16.72 14.61
N GLY A 14 -7.24 16.20 15.74
CA GLY A 14 -5.85 16.38 16.15
C GLY A 14 -4.85 15.83 15.13
N SER A 15 -5.12 14.65 14.57
CA SER A 15 -4.28 14.04 13.53
C SER A 15 -4.27 14.92 12.26
N SER A 16 -5.44 15.37 11.79
CA SER A 16 -5.53 16.26 10.63
C SER A 16 -4.84 17.61 10.86
N VAL A 17 -4.91 18.17 12.07
CA VAL A 17 -4.21 19.43 12.42
C VAL A 17 -2.70 19.23 12.44
N VAL A 18 -2.19 18.13 13.02
CA VAL A 18 -0.76 17.80 12.99
C VAL A 18 -0.27 17.63 11.55
N SER A 19 -1.04 16.92 10.73
CA SER A 19 -0.72 16.73 9.31
C SER A 19 -0.72 18.07 8.56
N ALA A 20 -1.72 18.92 8.76
CA ALA A 20 -1.78 20.27 8.16
C ALA A 20 -0.59 21.13 8.56
N ALA A 21 -0.25 21.16 9.87
CA ALA A 21 0.88 21.93 10.37
C ALA A 21 2.21 21.41 9.81
N SER A 22 2.41 20.09 9.81
CA SER A 22 3.63 19.48 9.25
C SER A 22 3.82 19.83 7.78
N GLN A 23 2.76 19.73 6.97
CA GLN A 23 2.81 20.06 5.54
C GLN A 23 2.98 21.55 5.29
N ALA A 24 2.37 22.42 6.11
CA ALA A 24 2.58 23.86 6.01
C ALA A 24 4.04 24.25 6.28
N VAL A 25 4.69 23.60 7.25
CA VAL A 25 6.11 23.82 7.54
C VAL A 25 6.98 23.32 6.38
N ILE A 26 6.71 22.12 5.84
CA ILE A 26 7.43 21.60 4.66
C ILE A 26 7.26 22.56 3.47
N ALA A 27 6.04 23.03 3.19
CA ALA A 27 5.76 23.98 2.13
C ALA A 27 6.56 25.28 2.30
N ALA A 28 6.55 25.86 3.50
CA ALA A 28 7.31 27.08 3.80
C ALA A 28 8.82 26.90 3.61
N LEU A 29 9.38 25.77 4.07
CA LEU A 29 10.80 25.46 3.90
C LEU A 29 11.19 25.31 2.43
N VAL A 30 10.35 24.64 1.63
CA VAL A 30 10.58 24.45 0.19
C VAL A 30 10.45 25.77 -0.57
N LEU A 31 9.44 26.59 -0.27
CA LEU A 31 9.22 27.89 -0.91
C LEU A 31 10.30 28.92 -0.56
N THR A 32 10.85 28.86 0.66
CA THR A 32 11.95 29.74 1.08
C THR A 32 13.34 29.21 0.70
N HIS A 33 13.42 28.08 0.00
CA HIS A 33 14.67 27.40 -0.35
C HIS A 33 15.57 27.08 0.87
N SER A 34 14.99 27.00 2.06
CA SER A 34 15.69 26.69 3.32
C SER A 34 15.50 25.23 3.76
N ALA A 35 14.93 24.40 2.88
CA ALA A 35 14.64 23.01 3.15
C ALA A 35 15.92 22.18 3.38
N ALA A 36 16.13 21.79 4.63
CA ALA A 36 17.17 20.83 5.01
C ALA A 36 16.59 19.41 5.06
N ILE A 37 17.27 18.45 4.42
CA ILE A 37 16.84 17.05 4.35
C ILE A 37 16.50 16.46 5.73
N PRO A 38 17.29 16.66 6.81
CA PRO A 38 16.95 16.12 8.12
C PRO A 38 15.62 16.65 8.67
N LEU A 39 15.32 17.93 8.43
CA LEU A 39 14.08 18.55 8.91
C LEU A 39 12.87 18.01 8.15
N LEU A 40 13.01 17.80 6.83
CA LEU A 40 11.98 17.13 6.01
C LEU A 40 11.72 15.70 6.50
N MET A 41 12.76 14.95 6.87
CA MET A 41 12.61 13.60 7.41
C MET A 41 11.84 13.58 8.73
N VAL A 42 12.13 14.51 9.64
CA VAL A 42 11.40 14.62 10.92
C VAL A 42 9.93 14.97 10.67
N LEU A 43 9.65 15.94 9.80
CA LEU A 43 8.28 16.33 9.47
C LEU A 43 7.50 15.21 8.77
N ALA A 44 8.14 14.46 7.87
CA ALA A 44 7.55 13.28 7.24
C ALA A 44 7.26 12.17 8.27
N ALA A 45 8.16 11.95 9.25
CA ALA A 45 7.93 10.99 10.33
C ALA A 45 6.74 11.40 11.23
N VAL A 46 6.61 12.69 11.55
CA VAL A 46 5.47 13.24 12.29
C VAL A 46 4.17 13.04 11.51
N ASN A 47 4.18 13.32 10.20
CA ASN A 47 3.01 13.13 9.34
C ASN A 47 2.63 11.65 9.24
N GLY A 48 3.60 10.74 9.09
CA GLY A 48 3.38 9.30 9.10
C GLY A 48 2.82 8.77 10.42
N ALA A 49 3.31 9.27 11.56
CA ALA A 49 2.74 8.93 12.86
C ALA A 49 1.28 9.40 12.98
N SER A 50 0.97 10.59 12.48
CA SER A 50 -0.39 11.12 12.44
C SER A 50 -1.33 10.29 11.54
N SER A 51 -0.90 9.96 10.33
CA SER A 51 -1.69 9.19 9.37
C SER A 51 -2.00 7.77 9.87
N SER A 52 -1.08 7.15 10.62
CA SER A 52 -1.29 5.86 11.27
C SER A 52 -2.43 5.86 12.30
N CYS A 53 -2.67 7.00 12.95
CA CYS A 53 -3.79 7.16 13.87
C CYS A 53 -5.10 7.46 13.13
N TYR A 54 -5.01 8.19 12.02
CA TYR A 54 -6.16 8.67 11.25
C TYR A 54 -6.96 7.55 10.58
N GLN A 55 -6.30 6.67 9.81
CA GLN A 55 -6.96 5.59 9.05
C GLN A 55 -7.87 4.69 9.91
N PRO A 56 -7.38 4.05 10.99
CA PRO A 56 -8.22 3.18 11.81
C PRO A 56 -9.34 3.96 12.52
N ALA A 57 -9.08 5.20 12.95
CA ALA A 57 -10.08 6.04 13.58
C ALA A 57 -11.19 6.44 12.61
N ALA A 58 -10.86 6.72 11.34
CA ALA A 58 -11.82 7.09 10.30
C ALA A 58 -12.72 5.90 9.92
N GLN A 59 -12.13 4.71 9.77
CA GLN A 59 -12.89 3.48 9.50
C GLN A 59 -13.83 3.12 10.66
N ALA A 60 -13.40 3.35 11.91
CA ALA A 60 -14.21 3.11 13.10
C ALA A 60 -15.31 4.16 13.34
N LEU A 61 -15.26 5.32 12.67
CA LEU A 61 -16.24 6.39 12.81
C LEU A 61 -17.51 6.11 11.99
N LEU A 62 -17.35 5.51 10.81
CA LEU A 62 -18.45 5.29 9.85
C LEU A 62 -19.63 4.48 10.43
N PRO A 63 -19.42 3.38 11.18
CA PRO A 63 -20.53 2.62 11.78
C PRO A 63 -21.24 3.36 12.91
N GLN A 64 -20.62 4.41 13.47
CA GLN A 64 -21.17 5.23 14.57
C GLN A 64 -21.95 6.44 14.05
N THR A 65 -21.69 6.89 12.83
CA THR A 65 -22.36 8.05 12.22
C THR A 65 -23.53 7.65 11.33
N VAL A 66 -23.61 6.37 10.92
CA VAL A 66 -24.62 5.87 9.97
C VAL A 66 -25.44 4.72 10.58
N PRO A 67 -26.79 4.74 10.46
CA PRO A 67 -27.67 3.64 10.85
C PRO A 67 -27.28 2.30 10.18
N ALA A 68 -27.54 1.19 10.86
CA ALA A 68 -27.09 -0.14 10.44
C ALA A 68 -27.54 -0.51 9.01
N GLU A 69 -28.74 -0.08 8.64
CA GLU A 69 -29.39 -0.31 7.35
C GLU A 69 -28.68 0.39 6.19
N SER A 70 -28.00 1.51 6.46
CA SER A 70 -27.29 2.31 5.46
C SER A 70 -25.77 2.11 5.47
N ARG A 71 -25.22 1.29 6.38
CA ARG A 71 -23.76 1.09 6.52
C ARG A 71 -23.10 0.58 5.25
N ARG A 72 -23.72 -0.35 4.54
CA ARG A 72 -23.18 -0.91 3.29
C ARG A 72 -23.07 0.16 2.20
N ALA A 73 -24.10 0.99 2.05
CA ALA A 73 -24.10 2.09 1.10
C ALA A 73 -23.08 3.18 1.49
N ALA A 74 -22.97 3.51 2.78
CA ALA A 74 -21.98 4.46 3.28
C ALA A 74 -20.53 3.97 3.09
N LEU A 75 -20.27 2.67 3.33
CA LEU A 75 -18.96 2.05 3.06
C LEU A 75 -18.62 2.10 1.56
N ALA A 76 -19.58 1.77 0.70
CA ALA A 76 -19.40 1.83 -0.75
C ALA A 76 -19.12 3.26 -1.22
N LEU A 77 -19.88 4.24 -0.74
CA LEU A 77 -19.68 5.65 -1.07
C LEU A 77 -18.32 6.16 -0.58
N SER A 78 -17.90 5.76 0.63
CA SER A 78 -16.58 6.10 1.17
C SER A 78 -15.45 5.52 0.31
N ARG A 79 -15.55 4.26 -0.12
CA ARG A 79 -14.59 3.62 -1.04
C ARG A 79 -14.50 4.34 -2.38
N ILE A 80 -15.64 4.71 -2.96
CA ILE A 80 -15.71 5.47 -4.23
C ILE A 80 -15.06 6.84 -4.03
N ALA A 81 -15.41 7.56 -2.97
CA ALA A 81 -14.86 8.87 -2.67
C ALA A 81 -13.33 8.82 -2.48
N SER A 82 -12.81 7.86 -1.72
CA SER A 82 -11.36 7.69 -1.52
C SER A 82 -10.62 7.36 -2.82
N SER A 83 -11.18 6.47 -3.64
CA SER A 83 -10.56 6.09 -4.91
C SER A 83 -10.55 7.26 -5.89
N SER A 84 -11.66 7.98 -6.01
CA SER A 84 -11.77 9.19 -6.83
C SER A 84 -10.83 10.29 -6.34
N ALA A 85 -10.74 10.50 -5.02
CA ALA A 85 -9.82 11.48 -4.43
C ALA A 85 -8.35 11.12 -4.72
N MET A 86 -7.99 9.83 -4.69
CA MET A 86 -6.64 9.39 -5.05
C MET A 86 -6.32 9.66 -6.52
N ILE A 87 -7.23 9.32 -7.44
CA ILE A 87 -7.04 9.51 -8.88
C ILE A 87 -6.96 11.00 -9.24
N VAL A 88 -7.94 11.79 -8.77
CA VAL A 88 -8.01 13.23 -9.02
C VAL A 88 -6.85 13.94 -8.33
N GLY A 89 -6.54 13.57 -7.08
CA GLY A 89 -5.46 14.14 -6.29
C GLY A 89 -4.09 13.89 -6.91
N ALA A 90 -3.79 12.68 -7.35
CA ALA A 90 -2.53 12.37 -8.05
C ALA A 90 -2.41 13.14 -9.38
N SER A 91 -3.50 13.22 -10.15
CA SER A 91 -3.53 13.92 -11.44
C SER A 91 -3.32 15.43 -11.27
N LEU A 92 -4.10 16.06 -10.39
CA LEU A 92 -3.99 17.49 -10.09
C LEU A 92 -2.67 17.82 -9.40
N GLY A 93 -2.21 16.97 -8.49
CA GLY A 93 -0.93 17.12 -7.80
C GLY A 93 0.24 17.12 -8.79
N GLY A 94 0.25 16.20 -9.76
CA GLY A 94 1.25 16.17 -10.81
C GLY A 94 1.26 17.45 -11.65
N VAL A 95 0.10 17.93 -12.10
CA VAL A 95 -0.02 19.17 -12.87
C VAL A 95 0.42 20.39 -12.05
N LEU A 96 -0.02 20.48 -10.80
CA LEU A 96 0.30 21.59 -9.91
C LEU A 96 1.81 21.69 -9.65
N VAL A 97 2.43 20.55 -9.33
CA VAL A 97 3.89 20.48 -9.09
C VAL A 97 4.66 20.78 -10.38
N ALA A 98 4.19 20.32 -11.53
CA ALA A 98 4.83 20.58 -12.82
C ALA A 98 4.74 22.05 -13.26
N THR A 99 3.66 22.76 -12.89
CA THR A 99 3.41 24.13 -13.36
C THR A 99 3.90 25.21 -12.41
N ILE A 100 3.68 25.04 -11.10
CA ILE A 100 3.96 26.07 -10.08
C ILE A 100 5.03 25.60 -9.07
N GLY A 101 5.47 24.34 -9.18
CA GLY A 101 6.53 23.78 -8.36
C GLY A 101 6.05 23.04 -7.09
N PRO A 102 6.95 22.27 -6.46
CA PRO A 102 6.60 21.38 -5.35
C PRO A 102 6.16 22.10 -4.08
N GLY A 103 6.68 23.30 -3.79
CA GLY A 103 6.33 24.07 -2.59
C GLY A 103 4.85 24.47 -2.53
N TRP A 104 4.28 24.91 -3.66
CA TRP A 104 2.86 25.23 -3.76
C TRP A 104 1.97 23.99 -3.73
N GLY A 105 2.45 22.86 -4.30
CA GLY A 105 1.79 21.57 -4.15
C GLY A 105 1.61 21.17 -2.69
N LEU A 106 2.67 21.30 -1.90
CA LEU A 106 2.65 21.02 -0.46
C LEU A 106 1.76 22.00 0.33
N ALA A 107 1.68 23.27 -0.09
CA ALA A 107 0.78 24.24 0.53
C ALA A 107 -0.70 23.89 0.31
N VAL A 108 -1.06 23.43 -0.89
CA VAL A 108 -2.42 22.95 -1.20
C VAL A 108 -2.75 21.69 -0.40
N ASP A 109 -1.78 20.79 -0.21
CA ASP A 109 -1.94 19.61 0.64
C ASP A 109 -2.19 19.99 2.11
N ALA A 110 -1.43 20.96 2.64
CA ALA A 110 -1.65 21.50 3.99
C ALA A 110 -3.06 22.09 4.16
N ALA A 111 -3.54 22.86 3.17
CA ALA A 111 -4.89 23.41 3.16
C ALA A 111 -5.96 22.31 3.12
N SER A 112 -5.72 21.22 2.39
CA SER A 112 -6.62 20.08 2.29
C SER A 112 -6.75 19.35 3.63
N PHE A 113 -5.65 19.15 4.36
CA PHE A 113 -5.69 18.62 5.73
C PHE A 113 -6.40 19.54 6.72
N ALA A 114 -6.21 20.87 6.60
CA ALA A 114 -6.92 21.84 7.43
C ALA A 114 -8.44 21.82 7.16
N LEU A 115 -8.84 21.72 5.89
CA LEU A 115 -10.24 21.56 5.50
C LEU A 115 -10.82 20.27 6.05
N ALA A 116 -10.09 19.16 5.97
CA ALA A 116 -10.50 17.89 6.56
C ALA A 116 -10.67 17.99 8.09
N ALA A 117 -9.75 18.65 8.80
CA ALA A 117 -9.87 18.90 10.23
C ALA A 117 -11.15 19.68 10.57
N ALA A 118 -11.44 20.75 9.81
CA ALA A 118 -12.65 21.56 9.98
C ALA A 118 -13.91 20.75 9.68
N SER A 119 -13.95 19.99 8.59
CA SER A 119 -15.09 19.14 8.24
C SER A 119 -15.38 18.09 9.30
N ILE A 120 -14.35 17.43 9.83
CA ILE A 120 -14.50 16.42 10.89
C ILE A 120 -14.96 17.06 12.21
N ALA A 121 -14.47 18.25 12.54
CA ALA A 121 -14.90 18.98 13.74
C ALA A 121 -16.41 19.33 13.71
N LEU A 122 -17.01 19.43 12.52
CA LEU A 122 -18.44 19.66 12.35
C LEU A 122 -19.29 18.37 12.47
N ILE A 123 -18.67 17.18 12.42
CA ILE A 123 -19.38 15.91 12.55
C ILE A 123 -19.76 15.69 14.02
N ARG A 124 -21.07 15.61 14.28
CA ARG A 124 -21.59 15.22 15.59
C ARG A 124 -21.52 13.70 15.73
N VAL A 125 -20.60 13.23 16.55
CA VAL A 125 -20.43 11.80 16.84
C VAL A 125 -21.19 11.48 18.13
N GLN A 126 -22.20 10.61 18.04
CA GLN A 126 -22.76 9.98 19.23
C GLN A 126 -21.76 8.94 19.73
N VAL A 127 -21.09 9.24 20.84
CA VAL A 127 -20.13 8.33 21.47
C VAL A 127 -20.92 7.20 22.11
N ALA A 128 -21.12 6.10 21.39
CA ALA A 128 -21.58 4.86 21.99
C ALA A 128 -20.53 4.40 23.04
N PRO A 129 -20.94 3.93 24.23
CA PRO A 129 -20.02 3.38 25.21
C PRO A 129 -19.15 2.30 24.54
N PRO A 130 -17.83 2.28 24.79
CA PRO A 130 -16.99 1.22 24.27
C PRO A 130 -17.55 -0.13 24.72
N ALA A 131 -17.90 -0.99 23.76
CA ALA A 131 -18.27 -2.36 24.06
C ALA A 131 -17.09 -3.03 24.80
N PRO A 132 -17.33 -3.93 25.77
CA PRO A 132 -16.26 -4.68 26.41
C PRO A 132 -15.53 -5.51 25.34
N SER A 133 -14.33 -5.06 24.94
CA SER A 133 -13.41 -5.82 24.12
C SER A 133 -12.41 -6.51 25.06
N PRO A 134 -12.07 -7.78 24.81
CA PRO A 134 -10.99 -8.43 25.55
C PRO A 134 -9.71 -7.68 25.22
N GLY A 135 -9.17 -6.91 26.18
CA GLY A 135 -8.24 -5.79 25.91
C GLY A 135 -7.11 -6.05 24.89
N LEU A 136 -6.65 -4.98 24.23
CA LEU A 136 -5.70 -4.94 23.10
C LEU A 136 -4.64 -6.06 23.03
N VAL A 137 -3.96 -6.38 24.14
CA VAL A 137 -2.93 -7.44 24.17
C VAL A 137 -3.52 -8.81 23.82
N HIS A 138 -4.74 -9.09 24.27
CA HIS A 138 -5.48 -10.29 23.94
C HIS A 138 -5.87 -10.31 22.46
N GLU A 139 -6.36 -9.20 21.90
CA GLU A 139 -6.68 -9.11 20.46
C GLU A 139 -5.44 -9.26 19.58
N LEU A 140 -4.33 -8.61 19.96
CA LEU A 140 -3.04 -8.76 19.28
C LEU A 140 -2.55 -10.20 19.34
N ARG A 141 -2.68 -10.86 20.49
CA ARG A 141 -2.31 -12.27 20.67
C ARG A 141 -3.15 -13.19 19.77
N ILE A 142 -4.48 -12.98 19.71
CA ILE A 142 -5.34 -13.75 18.81
C ILE A 142 -4.91 -13.54 17.36
N GLY A 143 -4.74 -12.29 16.92
CA GLY A 143 -4.31 -12.01 15.56
C GLY A 143 -2.94 -12.62 15.22
N TRP A 144 -1.99 -12.57 16.16
CA TRP A 144 -0.66 -13.17 15.99
C TRP A 144 -0.71 -14.69 15.91
N GLN A 145 -1.52 -15.34 16.75
CA GLN A 145 -1.73 -16.78 16.70
C GLN A 145 -2.36 -17.21 15.37
N GLU A 146 -3.36 -16.47 14.88
CA GLU A 146 -3.99 -16.75 13.59
C GLU A 146 -3.04 -16.55 12.41
N PHE A 147 -2.23 -15.50 12.46
CA PHE A 147 -1.20 -15.20 11.46
C PHE A 147 -0.13 -16.30 11.42
N THR A 148 0.41 -16.68 12.58
CA THR A 148 1.49 -17.69 12.68
C THR A 148 1.00 -19.12 12.46
N SER A 149 -0.27 -19.41 12.71
CA SER A 149 -0.88 -20.73 12.46
C SER A 149 -0.91 -21.11 10.97
N ARG A 150 -0.90 -20.12 10.06
CA ARG A 150 -1.00 -20.33 8.62
C ARG A 150 0.35 -20.11 7.96
N SER A 151 1.08 -21.19 7.75
CA SER A 151 2.44 -21.15 7.22
C SER A 151 2.57 -20.48 5.86
N TRP A 152 1.54 -20.54 5.01
CA TRP A 152 1.56 -19.86 3.72
C TRP A 152 1.47 -18.33 3.84
N VAL A 153 0.74 -17.81 4.85
CA VAL A 153 0.54 -16.37 5.04
C VAL A 153 1.85 -15.73 5.45
N TRP A 154 2.43 -16.17 6.58
CA TRP A 154 3.63 -15.52 7.09
C TRP A 154 4.85 -15.69 6.18
N VAL A 155 4.96 -16.81 5.44
CA VAL A 155 6.03 -17.00 4.45
C VAL A 155 5.92 -15.97 3.32
N ILE A 156 4.71 -15.75 2.80
CA ILE A 156 4.49 -14.74 1.75
C ILE A 156 4.75 -13.34 2.31
N VAL A 157 4.26 -13.01 3.52
CA VAL A 157 4.48 -11.69 4.14
C VAL A 157 5.95 -11.38 4.37
N VAL A 158 6.73 -12.35 4.89
CA VAL A 158 8.18 -12.18 5.07
C VAL A 158 8.87 -12.01 3.72
N ALA A 159 8.50 -12.78 2.70
CA ALA A 159 9.07 -12.60 1.37
C ALA A 159 8.67 -11.26 0.73
N PHE A 160 7.42 -10.82 0.89
CA PHE A 160 6.93 -9.52 0.44
C PHE A 160 7.67 -8.38 1.12
N CYS A 161 8.04 -8.51 2.41
CA CYS A 161 8.88 -7.55 3.12
C CYS A 161 10.20 -7.27 2.35
N PHE A 162 10.94 -8.32 1.99
CA PHE A 162 12.19 -8.19 1.23
C PHE A 162 11.96 -7.76 -0.22
N LEU A 163 10.92 -8.29 -0.86
CA LEU A 163 10.57 -7.96 -2.23
C LEU A 163 10.19 -6.48 -2.37
N ASN A 164 9.32 -5.97 -1.49
CA ASN A 164 8.95 -4.56 -1.41
C ASN A 164 10.16 -3.67 -1.10
N ALA A 165 11.07 -4.11 -0.22
CA ALA A 165 12.31 -3.38 0.03
C ALA A 165 13.13 -3.17 -1.25
N GLY A 166 13.35 -4.25 -2.03
CA GLY A 166 14.07 -4.18 -3.30
C GLY A 166 13.38 -3.31 -4.35
N ILE A 167 12.05 -3.46 -4.49
CA ILE A 167 11.25 -2.66 -5.42
C ILE A 167 11.34 -1.18 -5.04
N THR A 168 11.05 -0.83 -3.79
CA THR A 168 10.96 0.56 -3.37
C THR A 168 12.31 1.27 -3.36
N ALA A 169 13.39 0.61 -2.94
CA ALA A 169 14.74 1.18 -3.06
C ALA A 169 15.04 1.51 -4.52
N SER A 170 14.75 0.59 -5.43
CA SER A 170 15.03 0.76 -6.85
C SER A 170 14.12 1.78 -7.53
N PHE A 171 12.83 1.78 -7.22
CA PHE A 171 11.81 2.53 -7.95
C PHE A 171 11.60 3.94 -7.39
N THR A 172 11.66 4.11 -6.07
CA THR A 172 11.42 5.42 -5.44
C THR A 172 12.69 6.25 -5.31
N VAL A 173 13.86 5.62 -5.15
CA VAL A 173 15.12 6.33 -4.90
C VAL A 173 16.08 6.23 -6.10
N LEU A 174 16.47 5.02 -6.50
CA LEU A 174 17.51 4.83 -7.51
C LEU A 174 17.03 5.18 -8.92
N GLY A 175 15.78 4.86 -9.27
CA GLY A 175 15.18 5.11 -10.58
C GLY A 175 15.20 6.58 -10.98
N PRO A 176 14.65 7.50 -10.16
CA PRO A 176 14.75 8.93 -10.41
C PRO A 176 16.20 9.44 -10.49
N ALA A 177 17.10 8.94 -9.63
CA ALA A 177 18.51 9.34 -9.64
C ALA A 177 19.24 8.92 -10.94
N VAL A 178 18.96 7.72 -11.43
CA VAL A 178 19.43 7.25 -12.75
C VAL A 178 18.80 8.09 -13.86
N ALA A 179 17.52 8.40 -13.77
CA ALA A 179 16.83 9.18 -14.79
C ALA A 179 17.36 10.61 -14.91
N ASP A 180 17.71 11.27 -13.81
CA ASP A 180 18.28 12.63 -13.79
C ASP A 180 19.71 12.68 -14.37
N THR A 181 20.44 11.56 -14.36
CA THR A 181 21.83 11.47 -14.86
C THR A 181 21.96 10.83 -16.25
N THR A 182 20.86 10.34 -16.81
CA THR A 182 20.82 9.65 -18.11
C THR A 182 19.87 10.37 -19.09
N GLY A 183 19.87 9.93 -20.35
CA GLY A 183 18.95 10.44 -21.37
C GLY A 183 17.46 10.12 -21.14
N ILE A 184 17.12 9.38 -20.06
CA ILE A 184 15.72 9.12 -19.69
C ILE A 184 15.04 10.43 -19.27
N GLY A 185 15.69 11.20 -18.41
CA GLY A 185 15.13 12.42 -17.82
C GLY A 185 13.87 12.17 -16.97
N ARG A 186 13.37 13.24 -16.35
CA ARG A 186 12.18 13.18 -15.47
C ARG A 186 10.91 12.77 -16.21
N SER A 187 10.75 13.24 -17.45
CA SER A 187 9.61 12.89 -18.29
C SER A 187 9.63 11.42 -18.70
N GLY A 188 10.79 10.88 -19.07
CA GLY A 188 10.94 9.46 -19.39
C GLY A 188 10.68 8.57 -18.18
N TRP A 189 11.16 8.96 -16.99
CA TRP A 189 10.85 8.23 -15.76
C TRP A 189 9.36 8.27 -15.43
N GLY A 190 8.71 9.44 -15.59
CA GLY A 190 7.26 9.55 -15.46
C GLY A 190 6.50 8.61 -16.40
N LEU A 191 6.98 8.42 -17.63
CA LEU A 191 6.41 7.49 -18.60
C LEU A 191 6.60 6.02 -18.18
N VAL A 192 7.76 5.66 -17.61
CA VAL A 192 7.99 4.34 -17.00
C VAL A 192 7.00 4.09 -15.86
N VAL A 193 6.82 5.06 -14.95
CA VAL A 193 5.85 4.97 -13.85
C VAL A 193 4.42 4.78 -14.37
N ALA A 194 4.00 5.60 -15.33
CA ALA A 194 2.68 5.52 -15.94
C ALA A 194 2.42 4.16 -16.61
N ALA A 195 3.43 3.61 -17.27
CA ALA A 195 3.34 2.29 -17.90
C ALA A 195 3.10 1.18 -16.87
N GLY A 196 3.72 1.26 -15.68
CA GLY A 196 3.45 0.32 -14.59
C GLY A 196 2.01 0.39 -14.08
N SER A 197 1.48 1.60 -13.90
CA SER A 197 0.08 1.80 -13.51
C SER A 197 -0.89 1.27 -14.57
N LEU A 198 -0.62 1.51 -15.86
CA LEU A 198 -1.41 0.94 -16.95
C LEU A 198 -1.33 -0.60 -16.98
N GLY A 199 -0.14 -1.15 -16.71
CA GLY A 199 0.08 -2.57 -16.54
C GLY A 199 -0.76 -3.16 -15.42
N ALA A 200 -0.81 -2.51 -14.26
CA ALA A 200 -1.65 -2.93 -13.14
C ALA A 200 -3.14 -2.95 -13.53
N VAL A 201 -3.65 -1.91 -14.19
CA VAL A 201 -5.03 -1.88 -14.69
C VAL A 201 -5.28 -3.05 -15.66
N ALA A 202 -4.37 -3.29 -16.61
CA ALA A 202 -4.47 -4.40 -17.55
C ALA A 202 -4.43 -5.77 -16.83
N GLY A 203 -3.60 -5.90 -15.78
CA GLY A 203 -3.55 -7.07 -14.91
C GLY A 203 -4.85 -7.31 -14.17
N GLY A 204 -5.49 -6.25 -13.65
CA GLY A 204 -6.80 -6.32 -13.01
C GLY A 204 -7.88 -6.79 -13.98
N VAL A 205 -7.92 -6.23 -15.19
CA VAL A 205 -8.84 -6.68 -16.26
C VAL A 205 -8.57 -8.14 -16.64
N LEU A 206 -7.30 -8.54 -16.77
CA LEU A 206 -6.92 -9.92 -17.07
C LEU A 206 -7.38 -10.89 -15.97
N SER A 207 -7.46 -10.46 -14.71
CA SER A 207 -7.92 -11.32 -13.60
C SER A 207 -9.42 -11.67 -13.66
N LEU A 208 -10.18 -10.94 -14.49
CA LEU A 208 -11.59 -11.22 -14.75
C LEU A 208 -11.75 -12.43 -15.67
N SER A 209 -10.85 -12.60 -16.64
CA SER A 209 -10.90 -13.67 -17.65
C SER A 209 -9.95 -14.84 -17.37
N TRP A 210 -8.84 -14.59 -16.67
CA TRP A 210 -7.83 -15.59 -16.37
C TRP A 210 -7.66 -15.77 -14.87
N ARG A 211 -8.10 -16.94 -14.38
CA ARG A 211 -7.95 -17.36 -12.98
C ARG A 211 -7.26 -18.73 -12.94
N PRO A 212 -5.92 -18.77 -12.89
CA PRO A 212 -5.21 -20.02 -12.89
C PRO A 212 -5.56 -20.83 -11.63
N ARG A 213 -5.65 -22.15 -11.77
CA ARG A 213 -6.00 -23.06 -10.66
C ARG A 213 -5.07 -22.95 -9.45
N ARG A 214 -3.83 -22.46 -9.65
CA ARG A 214 -2.87 -22.14 -8.60
C ARG A 214 -2.58 -20.63 -8.58
N ALA A 215 -3.61 -19.83 -8.35
CA ALA A 215 -3.56 -18.36 -8.44
C ALA A 215 -2.43 -17.75 -7.60
N ILE A 216 -2.29 -18.14 -6.33
CA ILE A 216 -1.18 -17.65 -5.48
C ILE A 216 0.18 -18.01 -6.07
N LEU A 217 0.40 -19.27 -6.46
CA LEU A 217 1.71 -19.68 -6.98
C LEU A 217 2.10 -18.89 -8.24
N VAL A 218 1.14 -18.70 -9.15
CA VAL A 218 1.33 -17.89 -10.36
C VAL A 218 1.58 -16.43 -9.99
N GLY A 219 0.79 -15.85 -9.08
CA GLY A 219 0.97 -14.50 -8.57
C GLY A 219 2.36 -14.28 -7.96
N CYS A 220 2.79 -15.17 -7.06
CA CYS A 220 4.14 -15.13 -6.48
C CYS A 220 5.23 -15.21 -7.56
N ALA A 221 5.09 -16.07 -8.57
CA ALA A 221 6.04 -16.16 -9.67
C ALA A 221 6.09 -14.88 -10.52
N LEU A 222 4.93 -14.28 -10.79
CA LEU A 222 4.82 -13.01 -11.53
C LEU A 222 5.48 -11.85 -10.78
N MET A 223 5.63 -11.91 -9.45
CA MET A 223 6.38 -10.90 -8.69
C MET A 223 7.85 -10.84 -9.11
N GLY A 224 8.42 -11.94 -9.62
CA GLY A 224 9.79 -11.95 -10.13
C GLY A 224 9.99 -11.01 -11.32
N LEU A 225 8.92 -10.68 -12.07
CA LEU A 225 8.99 -9.72 -13.16
C LEU A 225 9.39 -8.33 -12.68
N THR A 226 9.09 -7.97 -11.42
CA THR A 226 9.50 -6.67 -10.86
C THR A 226 11.02 -6.50 -10.76
N ALA A 227 11.79 -7.59 -10.77
CA ALA A 227 13.25 -7.55 -10.79
C ALA A 227 13.81 -7.03 -12.12
N SER A 228 13.03 -7.03 -13.21
CA SER A 228 13.50 -6.52 -14.50
C SER A 228 13.83 -5.04 -14.44
N THR A 229 13.12 -4.26 -13.62
CA THR A 229 13.33 -2.81 -13.51
C THR A 229 14.72 -2.47 -12.95
N PRO A 230 15.14 -2.95 -11.76
CA PRO A 230 16.50 -2.71 -11.28
C PRO A 230 17.59 -3.31 -12.19
N LEU A 231 17.35 -4.46 -12.83
CA LEU A 231 18.30 -5.05 -13.78
C LEU A 231 18.52 -4.16 -15.01
N LEU A 232 17.45 -3.64 -15.60
CA LEU A 232 17.53 -2.74 -16.75
C LEU A 232 18.15 -1.39 -16.37
N LEU A 233 17.84 -0.86 -15.19
CA LEU A 233 18.50 0.34 -14.68
C LEU A 233 20.01 0.15 -14.51
N ALA A 234 20.47 -1.05 -14.13
CA ALA A 234 21.89 -1.35 -13.95
C ALA A 234 22.65 -1.56 -15.27
N LEU A 235 22.03 -2.27 -16.22
CA LEU A 235 22.66 -2.75 -17.45
C LEU A 235 22.49 -1.79 -18.63
N ALA A 236 21.28 -1.26 -18.81
CA ALA A 236 20.86 -0.64 -20.06
C ALA A 236 19.64 0.26 -19.82
N PRO A 237 19.84 1.51 -19.35
CA PRO A 237 18.76 2.44 -19.00
C PRO A 237 18.07 3.05 -20.24
N TYR A 238 17.57 2.19 -21.13
CA TYR A 238 16.77 2.58 -22.28
C TYR A 238 15.32 2.78 -21.86
N THR A 239 14.80 3.99 -22.08
CA THR A 239 13.44 4.38 -21.67
C THR A 239 12.38 3.37 -22.10
N TRP A 240 12.32 2.99 -23.38
CA TRP A 240 11.29 2.07 -23.88
C TRP A 240 11.42 0.65 -23.33
N ALA A 241 12.64 0.18 -23.03
CA ALA A 241 12.81 -1.12 -22.38
C ALA A 241 12.25 -1.09 -20.96
N LEU A 242 12.52 -0.02 -20.21
CA LEU A 242 11.96 0.19 -18.86
C LEU A 242 10.44 0.34 -18.89
N VAL A 243 9.88 0.98 -19.90
CA VAL A 243 8.43 1.13 -20.10
C VAL A 243 7.75 -0.22 -20.26
N VAL A 244 8.24 -1.05 -21.19
CA VAL A 244 7.70 -2.39 -21.43
C VAL A 244 7.88 -3.27 -20.19
N ALA A 245 9.07 -3.25 -19.59
CA ALA A 245 9.36 -4.01 -18.37
C ALA A 245 8.43 -3.62 -17.22
N ASN A 246 8.23 -2.32 -16.99
CA ASN A 246 7.40 -1.85 -15.89
C ASN A 246 5.91 -2.11 -16.15
N PHE A 247 5.45 -2.03 -17.41
CA PHE A 247 4.09 -2.46 -17.79
C PHE A 247 3.87 -3.94 -17.46
N VAL A 248 4.80 -4.82 -17.86
CA VAL A 248 4.72 -6.26 -17.58
C VAL A 248 4.80 -6.54 -16.07
N ALA A 249 5.67 -5.84 -15.35
CA ALA A 249 5.76 -5.91 -13.89
C ALA A 249 4.45 -5.47 -13.22
N GLY A 250 3.82 -4.39 -13.71
CA GLY A 250 2.51 -3.91 -13.23
C GLY A 250 1.41 -4.96 -13.40
N VAL A 251 1.35 -5.63 -14.54
CA VAL A 251 0.42 -6.76 -14.77
C VAL A 251 0.65 -7.86 -13.72
N GLY A 252 1.92 -8.19 -13.45
CA GLY A 252 2.29 -9.17 -12.44
C GLY A 252 1.87 -8.76 -11.03
N ILE A 253 2.13 -7.50 -10.64
CA ILE A 253 1.74 -6.89 -9.35
C ILE A 253 0.26 -7.07 -9.10
N GLU A 254 -0.58 -6.65 -10.05
CA GLU A 254 -2.03 -6.71 -9.84
C GLU A 254 -2.54 -8.15 -9.80
N GLN A 255 -2.01 -9.05 -10.66
CA GLN A 255 -2.36 -10.47 -10.63
C GLN A 255 -2.03 -11.12 -9.29
N ALA A 256 -0.86 -10.82 -8.71
CA ALA A 256 -0.51 -11.32 -7.38
C ALA A 256 -1.40 -10.72 -6.29
N GLY A 257 -1.70 -9.43 -6.37
CA GLY A 257 -2.59 -8.74 -5.45
C GLY A 257 -3.99 -9.36 -5.43
N VAL A 258 -4.59 -9.56 -6.60
CA VAL A 258 -5.92 -10.21 -6.72
C VAL A 258 -5.89 -11.61 -6.14
N ALA A 259 -4.88 -12.43 -6.49
CA ALA A 259 -4.75 -13.79 -5.97
C ALA A 259 -4.54 -13.83 -4.45
N TRP A 260 -3.78 -12.90 -3.90
CA TRP A 260 -3.53 -12.77 -2.46
C TRP A 260 -4.80 -12.40 -1.70
N TYR A 261 -5.43 -11.28 -2.07
CA TYR A 261 -6.64 -10.81 -1.42
C TYR A 261 -7.78 -11.80 -1.55
N SER A 262 -7.99 -12.41 -2.72
CA SER A 262 -9.05 -13.42 -2.89
C SER A 262 -8.83 -14.62 -1.97
N THR A 263 -7.59 -15.11 -1.89
CA THR A 263 -7.28 -16.30 -1.09
C THR A 263 -7.34 -16.01 0.42
N LEU A 264 -6.93 -14.82 0.86
CA LEU A 264 -7.12 -14.40 2.24
C LEU A 264 -8.61 -14.35 2.60
N ASN A 265 -9.44 -13.77 1.73
CA ASN A 265 -10.90 -13.74 1.94
C ASN A 265 -11.54 -15.15 1.94
N GLU A 266 -11.02 -16.08 1.14
CA GLU A 266 -11.55 -17.45 1.06
C GLU A 266 -11.13 -18.34 2.25
N GLN A 267 -9.92 -18.15 2.78
CA GLN A 267 -9.33 -19.06 3.78
C GLN A 267 -9.38 -18.53 5.21
N ILE A 268 -9.65 -17.24 5.40
CA ILE A 268 -9.66 -16.62 6.71
C ILE A 268 -11.09 -16.25 7.07
N PRO A 269 -11.61 -16.76 8.20
CA PRO A 269 -12.91 -16.36 8.72
C PRO A 269 -13.06 -14.84 8.84
N GLU A 270 -14.26 -14.32 8.54
CA GLU A 270 -14.54 -12.88 8.52
C GLU A 270 -14.21 -12.17 9.84
N ASP A 271 -14.39 -12.86 10.98
CA ASP A 271 -14.11 -12.35 12.34
C ASP A 271 -12.61 -12.17 12.63
N ARG A 272 -11.74 -12.75 11.80
CA ARG A 272 -10.28 -12.74 11.96
C ARG A 272 -9.55 -12.05 10.82
N LEU A 273 -10.22 -11.87 9.68
CA LEU A 273 -9.64 -11.34 8.45
C LEU A 273 -9.00 -9.97 8.64
N ALA A 274 -9.67 -9.04 9.32
CA ALA A 274 -9.13 -7.70 9.59
C ALA A 274 -7.82 -7.73 10.41
N ARG A 275 -7.67 -8.71 11.31
CA ARG A 275 -6.46 -8.87 12.13
C ARG A 275 -5.30 -9.41 11.30
N VAL A 276 -5.57 -10.35 10.39
CA VAL A 276 -4.54 -10.89 9.50
C VAL A 276 -4.09 -9.82 8.50
N TYR A 277 -5.00 -9.00 7.96
CA TYR A 277 -4.61 -7.85 7.14
C TYR A 277 -3.69 -6.87 7.88
N ALA A 278 -3.95 -6.57 9.15
CA ALA A 278 -3.09 -5.67 9.92
C ALA A 278 -1.64 -6.21 10.05
N TYR A 279 -1.47 -7.53 10.23
CA TYR A 279 -0.14 -8.16 10.28
C TYR A 279 0.49 -8.29 8.90
N ASP A 280 -0.30 -8.52 7.85
CA ASP A 280 0.14 -8.49 6.45
C ASP A 280 0.68 -7.11 6.08
N ASP A 281 -0.11 -6.05 6.24
CA ASP A 281 0.31 -4.67 5.94
C ASP A 281 1.55 -4.30 6.74
N LEU A 282 1.57 -4.60 8.04
CA LEU A 282 2.73 -4.32 8.88
C LEU A 282 3.96 -5.07 8.37
N GLY A 283 3.87 -6.38 8.17
CA GLY A 283 5.02 -7.20 7.77
C GLY A 283 5.52 -6.87 6.36
N SER A 284 4.60 -6.72 5.41
CA SER A 284 4.89 -6.47 4.00
C SER A 284 5.47 -5.08 3.75
N PHE A 285 5.10 -4.08 4.57
CA PHE A 285 5.53 -2.68 4.38
C PHE A 285 6.57 -2.18 5.38
N LEU A 286 6.89 -2.94 6.43
CA LEU A 286 7.89 -2.56 7.44
C LEU A 286 9.24 -2.16 6.83
N ALA A 287 9.67 -2.88 5.80
CA ALA A 287 10.98 -2.64 5.19
C ALA A 287 11.02 -1.48 4.19
N LEU A 288 9.88 -0.91 3.79
CA LEU A 288 9.82 0.21 2.85
C LEU A 288 10.67 1.41 3.29
N PRO A 289 10.44 2.02 4.47
CA PRO A 289 11.22 3.18 4.90
C PRO A 289 12.70 2.84 5.11
N LEU A 290 12.98 1.64 5.63
CA LEU A 290 14.35 1.16 5.84
C LEU A 290 15.10 1.01 4.51
N ALA A 291 14.45 0.48 3.49
CA ALA A 291 15.03 0.30 2.17
C ALA A 291 15.28 1.63 1.47
N GLN A 292 14.35 2.58 1.56
CA GLN A 292 14.54 3.94 1.03
C GLN A 292 15.71 4.65 1.70
N PHE A 293 15.79 4.57 3.02
CA PHE A 293 16.87 5.15 3.80
C PHE A 293 18.22 4.50 3.47
N ALA A 294 18.26 3.17 3.37
CA ALA A 294 19.48 2.41 3.10
C ALA A 294 19.98 2.54 1.66
N ALA A 295 19.11 2.90 0.69
CA ALA A 295 19.47 3.01 -0.72
C ALA A 295 20.63 3.99 -0.96
N GLY A 296 20.61 5.17 -0.32
CA GLY A 296 21.66 6.18 -0.46
C GLY A 296 23.03 5.68 0.05
N PRO A 297 23.15 5.27 1.33
CA PRO A 297 24.37 4.67 1.87
C PRO A 297 24.85 3.44 1.08
N ALA A 298 23.95 2.59 0.61
CA ALA A 298 24.30 1.44 -0.21
C ALA A 298 24.98 1.85 -1.52
N VAL A 299 24.49 2.90 -2.19
CA VAL A 299 25.14 3.45 -3.39
C VAL A 299 26.52 4.02 -3.07
N LEU A 300 26.71 4.69 -1.93
CA LEU A 300 28.02 5.23 -1.53
C LEU A 300 29.05 4.13 -1.25
N LEU A 301 28.62 3.00 -0.69
CA LEU A 301 29.49 1.89 -0.30
C LEU A 301 29.76 0.90 -1.42
N LEU A 302 28.73 0.56 -2.19
CA LEU A 302 28.77 -0.51 -3.20
C LEU A 302 28.82 0.04 -4.63
N GLY A 303 28.46 1.30 -4.83
CA GLY A 303 28.17 1.87 -6.14
C GLY A 303 26.72 1.61 -6.59
N LEU A 304 26.29 2.41 -7.57
CA LEU A 304 24.92 2.38 -8.09
C LEU A 304 24.56 1.03 -8.73
N GLN A 305 25.40 0.52 -9.64
CA GLN A 305 25.13 -0.75 -10.33
C GLN A 305 25.07 -1.94 -9.36
N ALA A 306 26.00 -2.04 -8.42
CA ALA A 306 25.99 -3.11 -7.43
C ALA A 306 24.76 -3.04 -6.52
N THR A 307 24.33 -1.83 -6.13
CA THR A 307 23.10 -1.64 -5.35
C THR A 307 21.86 -2.08 -6.14
N LEU A 308 21.79 -1.76 -7.43
CA LEU A 308 20.68 -2.21 -8.30
C LEU A 308 20.68 -3.73 -8.50
N TYR A 309 21.85 -4.37 -8.68
CA TYR A 309 21.94 -5.83 -8.73
C TYR A 309 21.55 -6.48 -7.41
N ALA A 310 21.94 -5.90 -6.27
CA ALA A 310 21.55 -6.38 -4.96
C ALA A 310 20.03 -6.30 -4.77
N ALA A 311 19.39 -5.21 -5.21
CA ALA A 311 17.94 -5.08 -5.17
C ALA A 311 17.23 -6.10 -6.09
N ALA A 312 17.73 -6.31 -7.31
CA ALA A 312 17.22 -7.34 -8.21
C ALA A 312 17.37 -8.75 -7.63
N ALA A 313 18.54 -9.06 -7.05
CA ALA A 313 18.79 -10.33 -6.38
C ALA A 313 17.86 -10.54 -5.20
N LEU A 314 17.62 -9.50 -4.39
CA LEU A 314 16.69 -9.55 -3.26
C LEU A 314 15.26 -9.90 -3.72
N ILE A 315 14.78 -9.26 -4.78
CA ILE A 315 13.47 -9.56 -5.38
C ILE A 315 13.42 -11.01 -5.87
N LEU A 316 14.40 -11.44 -6.66
CA LEU A 316 14.43 -12.79 -7.23
C LEU A 316 14.53 -13.88 -6.15
N LEU A 317 15.35 -13.68 -5.12
CA LEU A 317 15.49 -14.60 -4.00
C LEU A 317 14.20 -14.67 -3.18
N ALA A 318 13.55 -13.54 -2.92
CA ALA A 318 12.26 -13.51 -2.24
C ALA A 318 11.17 -14.21 -3.06
N THR A 319 11.10 -13.95 -4.37
CA THR A 319 10.20 -14.66 -5.30
C THR A 319 10.47 -16.16 -5.31
N LEU A 320 11.73 -16.57 -5.41
CA LEU A 320 12.10 -17.99 -5.40
C LEU A 320 11.71 -18.66 -4.07
N ALA A 321 11.92 -17.99 -2.94
CA ALA A 321 11.52 -18.48 -1.63
C ALA A 321 10.00 -18.71 -1.55
N MET A 322 9.18 -17.77 -2.05
CA MET A 322 7.72 -17.94 -2.12
C MET A 322 7.33 -19.12 -3.02
N VAL A 323 7.90 -19.20 -4.22
CA VAL A 323 7.55 -20.22 -5.21
C VAL A 323 8.05 -21.61 -4.80
N ALA A 324 9.14 -21.70 -4.04
CA ALA A 324 9.68 -22.94 -3.51
C ALA A 324 8.95 -23.44 -2.25
N ALA A 325 8.26 -22.55 -1.52
CA ALA A 325 7.57 -22.89 -0.28
C ALA A 325 6.49 -23.97 -0.51
N PRO A 326 6.56 -25.13 0.17
CA PRO A 326 5.56 -26.19 0.02
C PRO A 326 4.15 -25.72 0.38
N SER A 327 4.03 -24.85 1.39
CA SER A 327 2.77 -24.24 1.81
C SER A 327 2.10 -23.45 0.68
N VAL A 328 2.88 -22.75 -0.14
CA VAL A 328 2.41 -21.98 -1.31
C VAL A 328 2.08 -22.88 -2.49
N ARG A 329 2.86 -23.95 -2.71
CA ARG A 329 2.63 -24.91 -3.80
C ARG A 329 1.42 -25.81 -3.58
N ALA A 330 1.14 -26.17 -2.33
CA ALA A 330 0.05 -27.07 -1.94
C ALA A 330 -1.30 -26.36 -1.83
N LEU A 331 -1.33 -25.02 -1.86
CA LEU A 331 -2.55 -24.22 -1.86
C LEU A 331 -3.35 -24.45 -3.15
N VAL A 332 -4.47 -25.14 -3.02
CA VAL A 332 -5.48 -25.34 -4.07
C VAL A 332 -6.75 -24.62 -3.61
N PRO A 333 -7.50 -23.95 -4.51
CA PRO A 333 -8.77 -23.32 -4.17
C PRO A 333 -9.69 -24.30 -3.45
N LYS A 334 -10.39 -23.82 -2.41
CA LYS A 334 -11.45 -24.60 -1.78
C LYS A 334 -12.49 -24.88 -2.86
N ALA A 335 -12.73 -26.16 -3.18
CA ALA A 335 -13.78 -26.52 -4.13
C ALA A 335 -15.07 -25.87 -3.63
N ALA A 336 -15.79 -25.17 -4.51
CA ALA A 336 -17.10 -24.64 -4.18
C ALA A 336 -17.94 -25.81 -3.66
N GLU A 337 -18.31 -25.77 -2.38
CA GLU A 337 -19.26 -26.72 -1.82
C GLU A 337 -20.52 -26.61 -2.68
N PRO A 338 -21.03 -27.71 -3.25
CA PRO A 338 -22.30 -27.68 -3.95
C PRO A 338 -23.33 -27.03 -3.01
N LEU A 339 -24.02 -25.99 -3.49
CA LEU A 339 -25.13 -25.41 -2.77
C LEU A 339 -26.02 -26.58 -2.29
N PRO A 340 -26.42 -26.63 -1.00
CA PRO A 340 -27.35 -27.65 -0.55
C PRO A 340 -28.54 -27.61 -1.49
N ALA A 341 -28.84 -28.77 -2.11
CA ALA A 341 -29.96 -28.91 -3.02
C ALA A 341 -31.18 -28.31 -2.32
N SER A 342 -31.81 -27.32 -2.96
CA SER A 342 -33.07 -26.78 -2.50
C SER A 342 -33.99 -27.96 -2.23
N GLU A 343 -34.39 -28.15 -0.97
CA GLU A 343 -35.39 -29.15 -0.62
C GLU A 343 -36.60 -28.91 -1.53
N ASP A 344 -36.93 -29.92 -2.33
CA ASP A 344 -38.11 -29.88 -3.19
C ASP A 344 -39.34 -29.55 -2.31
N PRO A 345 -40.25 -28.69 -2.78
CA PRO A 345 -41.46 -28.40 -2.03
C PRO A 345 -42.23 -29.69 -1.83
N VAL A 346 -42.46 -30.04 -0.55
CA VAL A 346 -43.30 -31.17 -0.14
C VAL A 346 -44.65 -31.03 -0.84
N PRO A 347 -45.09 -32.01 -1.67
CA PRO A 347 -46.39 -31.96 -2.28
C PRO A 347 -47.46 -32.17 -1.19
N GLY A 348 -48.29 -31.14 -1.00
CA GLY A 348 -49.54 -31.18 -0.23
C GLY A 348 -50.74 -31.19 -1.16
#